data_AF-T2M9P0-F1
#
_entry.id   AF-T2M9P0-F1
#
_cell.length_a   1.000
_cell.length_b   1.000
_cell.length_c   1.000
_cell.angle_alpha   90.00
_cell.angle_beta   90.00
_cell.angle_gamma   90.00
#
_symmetry.space_group_name_H-M   'P 1'
#
loop_
_entity.id
_entity.type
_entity.pdbx_description
1 polymer ?
#
loop_
_entity_poly.entity_id
_entity_poly.type
_entity_poly.pdbx_seq_one_letter_code
_entity_poly.pdbx_strand_id
1 'polypeptide(L)'
;MERTIKKTGGQVDNLVFAIVDAAFDKKVEVRDDMISALHTLGKQQAELVLSTCVHYLNKHQKLVQGHRVLILDVMTKVIKDAGVNVSLELAKELIVLATNELTKSKDIIPEWQLAASNVLVALGVNFCQEVMIEMLQKVTPGQLPHYFVILTLANLAKENVFGVVPFLKDIFSRMLSMLGTVKADNMRWVLAKCIGSFSEAIIEYCANIENAPYPDIAKDRFYGEIFTAFEIMFSVWLGSSREGRLEINSNAMVNMVRLAVIEAFGYMCHLMTKEKLEEYIQRLLHGITGLYRRHSEHHILTQSLCLILNAASCDSSLMLLPLLDLIMNGLHAQACSETDLANPLGMKNKNEVLRCFQVLTQNFPDRVVGFLQLKLENVNDKSRAATLAIIKHIINSSDEYLESKRELLLSTVKVVLYD
;
A
#
# COMPACT_ATOMS: atom_id res chain seq x y z
N MET A 1 -8.18 -28.12 -26.60
CA MET A 1 -8.72 -28.98 -25.52
C MET A 1 -10.03 -28.35 -25.09
N GLU A 2 -11.17 -29.01 -25.33
CA GLU A 2 -12.46 -28.52 -24.84
C GLU A 2 -12.43 -28.51 -23.31
N ARG A 3 -12.40 -27.33 -22.70
CA ARG A 3 -12.43 -27.17 -21.24
C ARG A 3 -13.76 -27.71 -20.74
N THR A 4 -13.71 -28.85 -20.08
CA THR A 4 -14.89 -29.62 -19.67
C THR A 4 -15.30 -29.19 -18.27
N ILE A 5 -16.58 -28.85 -18.09
CA ILE A 5 -17.14 -28.56 -16.75
C ILE A 5 -16.91 -29.77 -15.84
N LYS A 6 -16.40 -29.54 -14.63
CA LYS A 6 -16.19 -30.59 -13.63
C LYS A 6 -17.53 -30.95 -12.98
N LYS A 7 -18.26 -31.82 -13.67
CA LYS A 7 -19.60 -32.28 -13.30
C LYS A 7 -19.58 -33.17 -12.07
N THR A 8 -20.64 -33.08 -11.27
CA THR A 8 -20.93 -34.01 -10.18
C THR A 8 -21.70 -35.24 -10.66
N GLY A 9 -22.30 -35.17 -11.86
CA GLY A 9 -23.17 -36.22 -12.40
C GLY A 9 -24.62 -36.13 -11.90
N GLY A 10 -24.95 -35.10 -11.12
CA GLY A 10 -26.28 -34.87 -10.53
C GLY A 10 -27.05 -33.70 -11.14
N GLN A 11 -28.29 -33.49 -10.68
CA GLN A 11 -29.14 -32.38 -11.13
C GLN A 11 -28.56 -30.99 -10.83
N VAL A 12 -27.67 -30.91 -9.84
CA VAL A 12 -26.98 -29.67 -9.44
C VAL A 12 -26.14 -29.09 -10.60
N ASP A 13 -25.62 -29.93 -11.50
CA ASP A 13 -24.82 -29.47 -12.64
C ASP A 13 -25.60 -28.53 -13.56
N ASN A 14 -26.85 -28.88 -13.88
CA ASN A 14 -27.72 -28.06 -14.72
C ASN A 14 -28.22 -26.81 -13.97
N LEU A 15 -28.44 -26.93 -12.66
CA LEU A 15 -28.87 -25.83 -11.82
C LEU A 15 -27.81 -24.73 -11.76
N VAL A 16 -26.54 -25.08 -11.54
CA VAL A 16 -25.43 -24.11 -11.48
C VAL A 16 -25.33 -23.34 -12.80
N PHE A 17 -25.40 -24.03 -13.94
CA PHE A 17 -25.35 -23.37 -15.25
C PHE A 17 -26.53 -22.39 -15.44
N ALA A 18 -27.75 -22.81 -15.08
CA ALA A 18 -28.94 -21.96 -15.19
C ALA A 18 -28.86 -20.72 -14.29
N ILE A 19 -28.34 -20.86 -13.06
CA ILE A 19 -28.14 -19.73 -12.16
C ILE A 19 -27.09 -18.77 -12.73
N VAL A 20 -25.96 -19.27 -13.25
CA VAL A 20 -24.93 -18.42 -13.88
C VAL A 20 -25.50 -17.64 -15.07
N ASP A 21 -26.31 -18.29 -15.91
CA ASP A 21 -26.95 -17.66 -17.07
C ASP A 21 -27.96 -16.58 -16.67
N ALA A 22 -28.76 -16.83 -15.64
CA ALA A 22 -29.76 -15.90 -15.13
C ALA A 22 -29.22 -14.88 -14.10
N ALA A 23 -27.93 -14.93 -13.75
CA ALA A 23 -27.39 -14.18 -12.62
C ALA A 23 -27.47 -12.66 -12.77
N PHE A 24 -27.51 -12.14 -14.01
CA PHE A 24 -27.52 -10.70 -14.29
C PHE A 24 -28.92 -10.20 -14.64
N ASP A 25 -29.79 -10.13 -13.63
CA ASP A 25 -31.13 -9.57 -13.73
C ASP A 25 -31.13 -8.03 -13.63
N LYS A 26 -32.22 -7.38 -14.04
CA LYS A 26 -32.43 -5.93 -13.90
C LYS A 26 -32.56 -5.52 -12.43
N LYS A 27 -33.19 -6.35 -11.59
CA LYS A 27 -33.39 -6.10 -10.16
C LYS A 27 -32.13 -6.44 -9.37
N VAL A 28 -31.70 -5.52 -8.50
CA VAL A 28 -30.48 -5.70 -7.68
C VAL A 28 -30.67 -6.87 -6.72
N GLU A 29 -31.85 -6.98 -6.12
CA GLU A 29 -32.19 -8.01 -5.13
C GLU A 29 -32.07 -9.41 -5.73
N VAL A 30 -32.54 -9.58 -6.97
CA VAL A 30 -32.42 -10.86 -7.69
C VAL A 30 -30.96 -11.19 -7.96
N ARG A 31 -30.13 -10.20 -8.33
CA ARG A 31 -28.69 -10.44 -8.51
C ARG A 31 -28.03 -10.88 -7.20
N ASP A 32 -28.37 -10.25 -6.09
CA ASP A 32 -27.83 -10.58 -4.76
C ASP A 32 -28.25 -11.99 -4.31
N ASP A 33 -29.50 -12.39 -4.59
CA ASP A 33 -30.01 -13.74 -4.34
C ASP A 33 -29.25 -14.78 -5.20
N MET A 34 -29.03 -14.50 -6.49
CA MET A 34 -28.28 -15.39 -7.38
C MET A 34 -26.81 -15.53 -6.96
N ILE A 35 -26.16 -14.43 -6.56
CA ILE A 35 -24.80 -14.45 -6.01
C ILE A 35 -24.75 -15.31 -4.74
N SER A 36 -25.72 -15.13 -3.84
CA SER A 36 -25.80 -15.88 -2.58
C SER A 36 -26.05 -17.37 -2.81
N ALA A 37 -26.88 -17.72 -3.80
CA ALA A 37 -27.12 -19.10 -4.20
C ALA A 37 -25.86 -19.76 -4.77
N LEU A 38 -25.17 -19.09 -5.72
CA LEU A 38 -23.92 -19.60 -6.28
C LEU A 38 -22.83 -19.73 -5.22
N HIS A 39 -22.75 -18.80 -4.29
CA HIS A 39 -21.79 -18.85 -3.18
C HIS A 39 -22.09 -20.03 -2.25
N THR A 40 -23.35 -20.26 -1.89
CA THR A 40 -23.78 -21.39 -1.06
C THR A 40 -23.47 -22.73 -1.73
N LEU A 41 -23.75 -22.84 -3.04
CA LEU A 41 -23.39 -24.03 -3.82
C LEU A 41 -21.87 -24.20 -3.90
N GLY A 42 -21.13 -23.11 -4.07
CA GLY A 42 -19.67 -23.12 -4.13
C GLY A 42 -19.00 -23.59 -2.84
N LYS A 43 -19.60 -23.36 -1.68
CA LYS A 43 -19.11 -23.92 -0.40
C LYS A 43 -19.14 -25.45 -0.36
N GLN A 44 -20.07 -26.07 -1.09
CA GLN A 44 -20.23 -27.53 -1.14
C GLN A 44 -19.55 -28.15 -2.36
N GLN A 45 -19.57 -27.44 -3.50
CA GLN A 45 -19.16 -27.92 -4.81
C GLN A 45 -18.34 -26.85 -5.56
N ALA A 46 -17.23 -26.41 -4.95
CA ALA A 46 -16.40 -25.33 -5.46
C ALA A 46 -15.93 -25.56 -6.90
N GLU A 47 -15.42 -26.76 -7.21
CA GLU A 47 -14.92 -27.09 -8.55
C GLU A 47 -16.00 -27.03 -9.62
N LEU A 48 -17.22 -27.47 -9.31
CA LEU A 48 -18.36 -27.40 -10.24
C LEU A 48 -18.70 -25.93 -10.55
N VAL A 49 -18.86 -25.10 -9.52
CA VAL A 49 -19.23 -23.69 -9.69
C VAL A 49 -18.14 -22.94 -10.45
N LEU A 50 -16.88 -23.09 -10.04
CA LEU A 50 -15.75 -22.41 -10.67
C LEU A 50 -15.53 -22.84 -12.12
N SER A 51 -15.55 -24.16 -12.41
CA SER A 51 -15.40 -24.65 -13.78
C SER A 51 -16.58 -24.26 -14.67
N THR A 52 -17.80 -24.15 -14.12
CA THR A 52 -18.97 -23.66 -14.85
C THR A 52 -18.83 -22.17 -15.19
N CYS A 53 -18.39 -21.34 -14.24
CA CYS A 53 -18.11 -19.92 -14.50
C CYS A 53 -17.03 -19.74 -15.58
N VAL A 54 -15.93 -20.53 -15.50
CA VAL A 54 -14.87 -20.53 -16.52
C VAL A 54 -15.42 -20.90 -17.89
N HIS A 55 -16.20 -21.97 -17.98
CA HIS A 55 -16.81 -22.41 -19.22
C HIS A 55 -17.73 -21.33 -19.79
N TYR A 56 -18.60 -20.75 -18.95
CA TYR A 56 -19.58 -19.74 -19.35
C TYR A 56 -18.92 -18.46 -19.90
N LEU A 57 -17.91 -17.91 -19.20
CA LEU A 57 -17.20 -16.71 -19.63
C LEU A 57 -16.41 -16.91 -20.93
N ASN A 58 -15.87 -18.11 -21.15
CA ASN A 58 -15.16 -18.47 -22.39
C ASN A 58 -16.12 -18.63 -23.57
N LYS A 59 -17.31 -19.20 -23.36
CA LYS A 59 -18.33 -19.39 -24.41
C LYS A 59 -18.99 -18.08 -24.81
N HIS A 60 -19.22 -17.18 -23.85
CA HIS A 60 -19.94 -15.92 -24.07
C HIS A 60 -18.97 -14.73 -24.12
N GLN A 61 -18.19 -14.61 -25.21
CA GLN A 61 -17.20 -13.54 -25.35
C GLN A 61 -17.79 -12.12 -25.42
N LYS A 62 -19.04 -11.99 -25.89
CA LYS A 62 -19.79 -10.73 -26.02
C LYS A 62 -20.76 -10.47 -24.85
N LEU A 63 -20.58 -11.17 -23.73
CA LEU A 63 -21.42 -10.99 -22.55
C LEU A 63 -21.33 -9.55 -22.04
N VAL A 64 -22.45 -9.00 -21.57
CA VAL A 64 -22.50 -7.66 -20.97
C VAL A 64 -21.53 -7.59 -19.79
N GLN A 65 -20.79 -6.50 -19.70
CA GLN A 65 -19.70 -6.35 -18.73
C GLN A 65 -20.15 -6.56 -17.28
N GLY A 66 -21.29 -5.98 -16.87
CA GLY A 66 -21.80 -6.14 -15.51
C GLY A 66 -22.05 -7.61 -15.13
N HIS A 67 -22.46 -8.45 -16.09
CA HIS A 67 -22.60 -9.89 -15.85
C HIS A 67 -21.24 -10.57 -15.69
N ARG A 68 -20.23 -10.17 -16.47
CA ARG A 68 -18.86 -10.66 -16.30
C ARG A 68 -18.31 -10.33 -14.92
N VAL A 69 -18.50 -9.09 -14.46
CA VAL A 69 -18.10 -8.62 -13.12
C VAL A 69 -18.74 -9.49 -12.04
N LEU A 70 -20.07 -9.69 -12.11
CA LEU A 70 -20.80 -10.52 -11.15
C LEU A 70 -20.24 -11.94 -11.08
N ILE A 71 -19.99 -12.58 -12.23
CA ILE A 71 -19.43 -13.93 -12.28
C ILE A 71 -18.02 -13.97 -11.63
N LEU A 72 -17.16 -12.99 -11.93
CA LEU A 72 -15.81 -12.89 -11.35
C LEU A 72 -15.86 -12.67 -9.82
N ASP A 73 -16.81 -11.89 -9.32
CA ASP A 73 -17.01 -11.68 -7.89
C ASP A 73 -17.48 -12.95 -7.17
N VAL A 74 -18.40 -13.71 -7.79
CA VAL A 74 -18.80 -15.04 -7.31
C VAL A 74 -17.59 -15.97 -7.25
N MET A 75 -16.78 -16.02 -8.32
CA MET A 75 -15.58 -16.84 -8.36
C MET A 75 -14.62 -16.48 -7.20
N THR A 76 -14.39 -15.19 -6.97
CA THR A 76 -13.56 -14.70 -5.86
C THR A 76 -14.06 -15.23 -4.51
N LYS A 77 -15.36 -15.11 -4.23
CA LYS A 77 -15.96 -15.59 -2.97
C LYS A 77 -15.78 -17.10 -2.81
N VAL A 78 -16.04 -17.86 -3.87
CA VAL A 78 -15.92 -19.33 -3.84
C VAL A 78 -14.46 -19.77 -3.68
N ILE A 79 -13.50 -19.10 -4.32
CA ILE A 79 -12.06 -19.39 -4.17
C ILE A 79 -11.61 -19.16 -2.72
N LYS A 80 -12.03 -18.03 -2.11
CA LYS A 80 -11.66 -17.71 -0.72
C LYS A 80 -12.17 -18.74 0.27
N ASP A 81 -13.39 -19.26 0.07
CA ASP A 81 -13.96 -20.30 0.93
C ASP A 81 -13.36 -21.68 0.67
N ALA A 82 -13.05 -22.01 -0.59
CA ALA A 82 -12.51 -23.32 -0.96
C ALA A 82 -11.04 -23.47 -0.55
N GLY A 83 -10.25 -22.39 -0.62
CA GLY A 83 -8.82 -22.40 -0.30
C GLY A 83 -8.04 -23.44 -1.10
N VAL A 84 -7.35 -24.35 -0.39
CA VAL A 84 -6.56 -25.45 -0.96
C VAL A 84 -7.40 -26.54 -1.65
N ASN A 85 -8.73 -26.53 -1.51
CA ASN A 85 -9.60 -27.56 -2.09
C ASN A 85 -9.87 -27.38 -3.60
N VAL A 86 -9.35 -26.32 -4.21
CA VAL A 86 -9.37 -26.14 -5.67
C VAL A 86 -8.19 -26.92 -6.26
N SER A 87 -8.43 -27.79 -7.25
CA SER A 87 -7.32 -28.48 -7.93
C SER A 87 -6.39 -27.51 -8.67
N LEU A 88 -5.12 -27.89 -8.79
CA LEU A 88 -4.11 -27.12 -9.50
C LEU A 88 -4.46 -26.90 -10.98
N GLU A 89 -5.05 -27.89 -11.65
CA GLU A 89 -5.49 -27.76 -13.05
C GLU A 89 -6.55 -26.67 -13.20
N LEU A 90 -7.56 -26.67 -12.32
CA LEU A 90 -8.62 -25.66 -12.35
C LEU A 90 -8.08 -24.29 -11.95
N ALA A 91 -7.18 -24.21 -10.96
CA ALA A 91 -6.52 -22.98 -10.59
C ALA A 91 -5.78 -22.36 -11.78
N LYS A 92 -5.01 -23.15 -12.55
CA LYS A 92 -4.34 -22.67 -13.77
C LYS A 92 -5.32 -22.14 -14.82
N GLU A 93 -6.45 -22.81 -15.02
CA GLU A 93 -7.49 -22.32 -15.94
C GLU A 93 -8.11 -20.99 -15.49
N LEU A 94 -8.39 -20.87 -14.19
CA LEU A 94 -8.91 -19.66 -13.56
C LEU A 94 -7.92 -18.50 -13.67
N ILE A 95 -6.64 -18.75 -13.43
CA ILE A 95 -5.55 -17.76 -13.56
C ILE A 95 -5.50 -17.22 -14.98
N VAL A 96 -5.46 -18.10 -16.00
CA VAL A 96 -5.43 -17.67 -17.41
C VAL A 96 -6.68 -16.89 -17.78
N LEU A 97 -7.87 -17.34 -17.33
CA LEU A 97 -9.11 -16.61 -17.58
C LEU A 97 -9.08 -15.22 -16.95
N ALA A 98 -8.77 -15.11 -15.67
CA ALA A 98 -8.77 -13.84 -14.94
C ALA A 98 -7.73 -12.88 -15.52
N THR A 99 -6.54 -13.36 -15.86
CA THR A 99 -5.51 -12.56 -16.52
C THR A 99 -5.96 -12.05 -17.91
N ASN A 100 -6.68 -12.87 -18.67
CA ASN A 100 -7.26 -12.43 -19.94
C ASN A 100 -8.35 -11.38 -19.73
N GLU A 101 -9.25 -11.56 -18.75
CA GLU A 101 -10.27 -10.56 -18.38
C GLU A 101 -9.64 -9.23 -17.94
N LEU A 102 -8.57 -9.30 -17.14
CA LEU A 102 -7.80 -8.17 -16.62
C LEU A 102 -7.22 -7.28 -17.74
N THR A 103 -6.87 -7.88 -18.88
CA THR A 103 -6.15 -7.24 -19.99
C THR A 103 -6.94 -7.22 -21.29
N LYS A 104 -8.22 -7.62 -21.26
CA LYS A 104 -9.06 -7.75 -22.47
C LYS A 104 -9.31 -6.41 -23.15
N SER A 105 -9.48 -5.35 -22.36
CA SER A 105 -9.52 -3.98 -22.83
C SER A 105 -8.18 -3.30 -22.58
N LYS A 106 -7.79 -2.40 -23.50
CA LYS A 106 -6.66 -1.48 -23.29
C LYS A 106 -7.06 -0.28 -22.43
N ASP A 107 -8.35 0.02 -22.37
CA ASP A 107 -8.90 1.08 -21.56
C ASP A 107 -9.00 0.64 -20.10
N ILE A 108 -8.88 1.61 -19.20
CA ILE A 108 -9.03 1.38 -17.76
C ILE A 108 -10.52 1.36 -17.45
N ILE A 109 -11.02 0.18 -17.12
CA ILE A 109 -12.42 -0.08 -16.78
C ILE A 109 -12.44 -0.67 -15.37
N PRO A 110 -12.50 0.18 -14.32
CA PRO A 110 -12.15 -0.24 -12.98
C PRO A 110 -12.96 -1.40 -12.43
N GLU A 111 -14.29 -1.38 -12.58
CA GLU A 111 -15.17 -2.42 -12.02
C GLU A 111 -14.83 -3.82 -12.54
N TRP A 112 -14.63 -3.96 -13.86
CA TRP A 112 -14.37 -5.25 -14.47
C TRP A 112 -12.96 -5.76 -14.22
N GLN A 113 -11.98 -4.88 -14.38
CA GLN A 113 -10.58 -5.27 -14.22
C GLN A 113 -10.23 -5.48 -12.74
N LEU A 114 -10.88 -4.76 -11.82
CA LEU A 114 -10.74 -5.02 -10.38
C LEU A 114 -11.37 -6.37 -10.00
N ALA A 115 -12.53 -6.73 -10.54
CA ALA A 115 -13.11 -8.06 -10.30
C ALA A 115 -12.19 -9.19 -10.79
N ALA A 116 -11.55 -9.02 -11.96
CA ALA A 116 -10.54 -9.95 -12.46
C ALA A 116 -9.28 -9.99 -11.56
N SER A 117 -8.82 -8.82 -11.09
CA SER A 117 -7.71 -8.70 -10.13
C SER A 117 -8.00 -9.46 -8.83
N ASN A 118 -9.22 -9.33 -8.29
CA ASN A 118 -9.65 -9.99 -7.07
C ASN A 118 -9.61 -11.53 -7.18
N VAL A 119 -9.97 -12.08 -8.35
CA VAL A 119 -9.84 -13.52 -8.62
C VAL A 119 -8.37 -13.95 -8.56
N LEU A 120 -7.46 -13.20 -9.19
CA LEU A 120 -6.02 -13.49 -9.14
C LEU A 120 -5.43 -13.37 -7.74
N VAL A 121 -5.82 -12.35 -6.98
CA VAL A 121 -5.40 -12.15 -5.58
C VAL A 121 -5.89 -13.30 -4.69
N ALA A 122 -7.16 -13.70 -4.83
CA ALA A 122 -7.71 -14.84 -4.07
C ALA A 122 -7.00 -16.16 -4.40
N LEU A 123 -6.69 -16.41 -5.67
CA LEU A 123 -5.89 -17.58 -6.07
C LEU A 123 -4.45 -17.48 -5.55
N GLY A 124 -3.89 -16.28 -5.49
CA GLY A 124 -2.53 -16.01 -5.02
C GLY A 124 -2.27 -16.42 -3.57
N VAL A 125 -3.30 -16.65 -2.75
CA VAL A 125 -3.14 -17.17 -1.39
C VAL A 125 -2.62 -18.61 -1.39
N ASN A 126 -3.18 -19.48 -2.24
CA ASN A 126 -2.86 -20.92 -2.25
C ASN A 126 -2.06 -21.37 -3.48
N PHE A 127 -2.10 -20.59 -4.57
CA PHE A 127 -1.47 -20.88 -5.87
C PHE A 127 -0.55 -19.72 -6.29
N CYS A 128 0.17 -19.14 -5.33
CA CYS A 128 0.98 -17.94 -5.55
C CYS A 128 2.00 -18.12 -6.67
N GLN A 129 2.67 -19.27 -6.72
CA GLN A 129 3.69 -19.53 -7.73
C GLN A 129 3.10 -19.45 -9.15
N GLU A 130 1.97 -20.10 -9.39
CA GLU A 130 1.28 -20.10 -10.68
C GLU A 130 0.78 -18.70 -11.06
N VAL A 131 0.18 -17.98 -10.10
CA VAL A 131 -0.28 -16.60 -10.30
C VAL A 131 0.90 -15.70 -10.66
N MET A 132 2.00 -15.77 -9.91
CA MET A 132 3.17 -14.92 -10.12
C MET A 132 3.87 -15.21 -11.44
N ILE A 133 3.93 -16.48 -11.88
CA ILE A 133 4.45 -16.83 -13.21
C ILE A 133 3.60 -16.20 -14.31
N GLU A 134 2.27 -16.31 -14.25
CA GLU A 134 1.38 -15.70 -15.26
C GLU A 134 1.50 -14.16 -15.26
N MET A 135 1.53 -13.55 -14.07
CA MET A 135 1.65 -12.09 -13.94
C MET A 135 2.99 -11.58 -14.45
N LEU A 136 4.10 -12.29 -14.19
CA LEU A 136 5.42 -11.94 -14.67
C LEU A 136 5.49 -11.95 -16.21
N GLN A 137 4.75 -12.84 -16.88
CA GLN A 137 4.65 -12.83 -18.35
C GLN A 137 3.98 -11.56 -18.89
N LYS A 138 3.07 -10.94 -18.12
CA LYS A 138 2.43 -9.67 -18.51
C LYS A 138 3.30 -8.44 -18.26
N VAL A 139 4.42 -8.61 -17.56
CA VAL A 139 5.44 -7.57 -17.40
C VAL A 139 6.59 -7.89 -18.36
N THR A 140 6.52 -7.33 -19.57
CA THR A 140 7.58 -7.48 -20.58
C THR A 140 8.60 -6.34 -20.45
N PRO A 141 9.91 -6.63 -20.42
CA PRO A 141 10.95 -5.58 -20.37
C PRO A 141 10.77 -4.54 -21.49
N GLY A 142 10.91 -3.26 -21.14
CA GLY A 142 10.80 -2.14 -22.08
C GLY A 142 9.38 -1.81 -22.57
N GLN A 143 8.37 -2.60 -22.21
CA GLN A 143 6.98 -2.35 -22.58
C GLN A 143 6.14 -2.03 -21.34
N LEU A 144 5.39 -0.92 -21.39
CA LEU A 144 4.54 -0.53 -20.27
C LEU A 144 3.38 -1.53 -20.10
N PRO A 145 3.26 -2.22 -18.95
CA PRO A 145 2.16 -3.15 -18.71
C PRO A 145 0.82 -2.42 -18.57
N HIS A 146 -0.26 -3.19 -18.70
CA HIS A 146 -1.61 -2.67 -18.43
C HIS A 146 -1.72 -2.20 -16.97
N TYR A 147 -2.47 -1.11 -16.71
CA TYR A 147 -2.62 -0.51 -15.38
C TYR A 147 -2.98 -1.53 -14.30
N PHE A 148 -3.95 -2.40 -14.60
CA PHE A 148 -4.43 -3.40 -13.66
C PHE A 148 -3.48 -4.59 -13.46
N VAL A 149 -2.51 -4.81 -14.36
CA VAL A 149 -1.43 -5.78 -14.11
C VAL A 149 -0.57 -5.28 -12.95
N ILE A 150 -0.18 -4.00 -12.99
CA ILE A 150 0.61 -3.36 -11.92
C ILE A 150 -0.20 -3.31 -10.62
N LEU A 151 -1.48 -2.92 -10.67
CA LEU A 151 -2.31 -2.88 -9.47
C LEU A 151 -2.49 -4.27 -8.84
N THR A 152 -2.67 -5.31 -9.66
CA THR A 152 -2.81 -6.68 -9.16
C THR A 152 -1.53 -7.16 -8.47
N LEU A 153 -0.35 -6.84 -9.02
CA LEU A 153 0.93 -7.13 -8.37
C LEU A 153 1.05 -6.43 -7.01
N ALA A 154 0.63 -5.17 -6.91
CA ALA A 154 0.60 -4.43 -5.65
C ALA A 154 -0.31 -5.10 -4.61
N ASN A 155 -1.51 -5.56 -5.03
CA ASN A 155 -2.46 -6.23 -4.15
C ASN A 155 -1.98 -7.62 -3.73
N LEU A 156 -1.35 -8.37 -4.64
CA LEU A 156 -0.74 -9.67 -4.34
C LEU A 156 0.36 -9.54 -3.27
N ALA A 157 1.21 -8.52 -3.38
CA ALA A 157 2.27 -8.28 -2.39
C ALA A 157 1.74 -8.01 -0.98
N LYS A 158 0.54 -7.44 -0.86
CA LYS A 158 -0.13 -7.21 0.41
C LYS A 158 -0.84 -8.45 0.96
N GLU A 159 -1.43 -9.25 0.08
CA GLU A 159 -2.21 -10.43 0.48
C GLU A 159 -1.31 -11.63 0.79
N ASN A 160 -0.19 -11.80 0.09
CA ASN A 160 0.73 -12.93 0.25
C ASN A 160 2.19 -12.51 0.15
N VAL A 161 2.70 -11.89 1.22
CA VAL A 161 4.09 -11.43 1.32
C VAL A 161 5.10 -12.55 1.04
N PHE A 162 4.94 -13.71 1.70
CA PHE A 162 5.88 -14.82 1.57
C PHE A 162 5.92 -15.43 0.16
N GLY A 163 4.78 -15.51 -0.52
CA GLY A 163 4.71 -16.04 -1.88
C GLY A 163 5.23 -15.06 -2.94
N VAL A 164 5.11 -13.75 -2.72
CA VAL A 164 5.43 -12.72 -3.72
C VAL A 164 6.88 -12.27 -3.67
N VAL A 165 7.45 -12.06 -2.49
CA VAL A 165 8.82 -11.51 -2.33
C VAL A 165 9.90 -12.25 -3.14
N PRO A 166 9.89 -13.59 -3.25
CA PRO A 166 10.86 -14.32 -4.08
C PRO A 166 10.89 -13.91 -5.56
N PHE A 167 9.78 -13.39 -6.11
CA PHE A 167 9.66 -12.95 -7.49
C PHE A 167 10.04 -11.48 -7.70
N LEU A 168 10.14 -10.68 -6.63
CA LEU A 168 10.25 -9.23 -6.74
C LEU A 168 11.53 -8.78 -7.44
N LYS A 169 12.63 -9.52 -7.30
CA LYS A 169 13.90 -9.19 -7.96
C LYS A 169 13.71 -9.10 -9.47
N ASP A 170 13.12 -10.14 -10.06
CA ASP A 170 12.84 -10.19 -11.50
C ASP A 170 11.83 -9.12 -11.92
N ILE A 171 10.75 -8.96 -11.14
CA ILE A 171 9.71 -7.96 -11.44
C ILE A 171 10.30 -6.55 -11.45
N PHE A 172 11.09 -6.19 -10.44
CA PHE A 172 11.78 -4.90 -10.39
C PHE A 172 12.68 -4.70 -11.60
N SER A 173 13.54 -5.67 -11.94
CA SER A 173 14.43 -5.54 -13.10
C SER A 173 13.65 -5.26 -14.39
N ARG A 174 12.47 -5.87 -14.58
CA ARG A 174 11.62 -5.58 -15.73
C ARG A 174 10.99 -4.19 -15.63
N MET A 175 10.44 -3.83 -14.47
CA MET A 175 9.77 -2.54 -14.22
C MET A 175 10.70 -1.32 -14.32
N LEU A 176 11.95 -1.46 -13.91
CA LEU A 176 12.93 -0.36 -13.95
C LEU A 176 13.23 0.10 -15.37
N SER A 177 13.24 -0.82 -16.34
CA SER A 177 13.54 -0.53 -17.74
C SER A 177 12.59 0.48 -18.40
N MET A 178 11.36 0.63 -17.88
CA MET A 178 10.37 1.59 -18.39
C MET A 178 10.03 2.72 -17.41
N LEU A 179 10.48 2.67 -16.15
CA LEU A 179 10.05 3.61 -15.11
C LEU A 179 10.34 5.08 -15.48
N GLY A 180 11.49 5.35 -16.11
CA GLY A 180 11.89 6.69 -16.53
C GLY A 180 11.11 7.24 -17.73
N THR A 181 10.44 6.39 -18.51
CA THR A 181 9.71 6.80 -19.73
C THR A 181 8.22 7.04 -19.49
N VAL A 182 7.72 6.76 -18.28
CA VAL A 182 6.30 6.90 -17.93
C VAL A 182 5.90 8.37 -17.86
N LYS A 183 4.93 8.76 -18.69
CA LYS A 183 4.39 10.12 -18.76
C LYS A 183 3.03 10.28 -18.08
N ALA A 184 2.15 9.28 -18.17
CA ALA A 184 0.79 9.36 -17.66
C ALA A 184 0.73 9.29 -16.13
N ASP A 185 0.06 10.25 -15.49
CA ASP A 185 0.03 10.42 -14.02
C ASP A 185 -0.66 9.27 -13.29
N ASN A 186 -1.92 8.98 -13.61
CA ASN A 186 -2.15 7.70 -14.23
C ASN A 186 -1.39 6.46 -13.73
N MET A 187 -0.48 6.08 -14.62
CA MET A 187 0.44 4.99 -14.50
C MET A 187 1.52 5.24 -13.45
N ARG A 188 2.02 6.49 -13.31
CA ARG A 188 2.98 6.83 -12.25
C ARG A 188 2.42 6.54 -10.86
N TRP A 189 1.14 6.84 -10.65
CA TRP A 189 0.46 6.58 -9.39
C TRP A 189 0.42 5.10 -9.06
N VAL A 190 -0.03 4.24 -10.00
CA VAL A 190 -0.14 2.80 -9.74
C VAL A 190 1.24 2.15 -9.60
N LEU A 191 2.23 2.61 -10.36
CA LEU A 191 3.62 2.16 -10.23
C LEU A 191 4.22 2.57 -8.88
N ALA A 192 4.03 3.80 -8.42
CA ALA A 192 4.46 4.24 -7.10
C ALA A 192 3.81 3.37 -6.01
N LYS A 193 2.50 3.11 -6.11
CA LYS A 193 1.79 2.26 -5.15
C LYS A 193 2.31 0.82 -5.16
N CYS A 194 2.61 0.27 -6.34
CA CYS A 194 3.18 -1.06 -6.49
C CYS A 194 4.58 -1.15 -5.88
N ILE A 195 5.47 -0.20 -6.19
CA ILE A 195 6.84 -0.16 -5.65
C ILE A 195 6.82 0.03 -4.13
N GLY A 196 5.93 0.87 -3.61
CA GLY A 196 5.72 1.02 -2.17
C GLY A 196 5.26 -0.28 -1.52
N SER A 197 4.27 -0.97 -2.11
CA SER A 197 3.76 -2.25 -1.59
C SER A 197 4.81 -3.37 -1.65
N PHE A 198 5.66 -3.39 -2.69
CA PHE A 198 6.81 -4.29 -2.75
C PHE A 198 7.84 -3.99 -1.68
N SER A 199 8.12 -2.72 -1.42
CA SER A 199 9.06 -2.30 -0.39
C SER A 199 8.56 -2.68 0.99
N GLU A 200 7.29 -2.44 1.28
CA GLU A 200 6.61 -2.88 2.50
C GLU A 200 6.67 -4.40 2.66
N ALA A 201 6.33 -5.16 1.62
CA ALA A 201 6.38 -6.62 1.64
C ALA A 201 7.80 -7.16 1.90
N ILE A 202 8.85 -6.56 1.32
CA ILE A 202 10.23 -6.96 1.61
C ILE A 202 10.59 -6.72 3.09
N ILE A 203 10.17 -5.58 3.65
CA ILE A 203 10.41 -5.25 5.06
C ILE A 203 9.70 -6.27 5.96
N GLU A 204 8.43 -6.56 5.68
CA GLU A 204 7.62 -7.50 6.44
C GLU A 204 8.14 -8.94 6.34
N TYR A 205 8.55 -9.37 5.14
CA TYR A 205 9.18 -10.68 4.91
C TYR A 205 10.44 -10.84 5.77
N CYS A 206 11.32 -9.83 5.75
CA CYS A 206 12.57 -9.86 6.53
C CYS A 206 12.31 -9.76 8.04
N ALA A 207 11.26 -9.04 8.46
CA ALA A 207 10.89 -8.95 9.87
C ALA A 207 10.34 -10.29 10.42
N ASN A 208 9.80 -11.14 9.54
CA ASN A 208 9.23 -12.44 9.88
C ASN A 208 10.01 -13.60 9.22
N ILE A 209 11.32 -13.43 9.06
CA ILE A 209 12.18 -14.35 8.28
C ILE A 209 12.14 -15.81 8.80
N GLU A 210 11.86 -16.00 10.08
CA GLU A 210 11.74 -17.32 10.72
C GLU A 210 10.58 -18.15 10.16
N ASN A 211 9.52 -17.50 9.69
CA ASN A 211 8.35 -18.15 9.08
C ASN A 211 8.44 -18.20 7.54
N ALA A 212 9.51 -17.65 6.96
CA ALA A 212 9.61 -17.44 5.54
C ALA A 212 10.06 -18.71 4.79
N PRO A 213 9.53 -18.96 3.57
CA PRO A 213 9.90 -20.14 2.78
C PRO A 213 11.36 -20.11 2.29
N TYR A 214 11.93 -18.91 2.13
CA TYR A 214 13.31 -18.69 1.69
C TYR A 214 14.01 -17.71 2.66
N PRO A 215 14.63 -18.22 3.74
CA PRO A 215 15.20 -17.40 4.80
C PRO A 215 16.52 -16.71 4.39
N ASP A 216 17.09 -17.05 3.24
CA ASP A 216 18.27 -16.42 2.64
C ASP A 216 17.96 -15.08 1.96
N ILE A 217 16.68 -14.74 1.79
CA ILE A 217 16.28 -13.45 1.23
C ILE A 217 16.44 -12.36 2.29
N ALA A 218 17.40 -11.47 2.07
CA ALA A 218 17.64 -10.29 2.88
C ALA A 218 17.40 -8.99 2.09
N LYS A 219 17.33 -7.86 2.82
CA LYS A 219 17.05 -6.53 2.26
C LYS A 219 18.08 -6.09 1.22
N ASP A 220 19.34 -6.46 1.42
CA ASP A 220 20.49 -6.14 0.57
C ASP A 220 20.35 -6.65 -0.87
N ARG A 221 19.66 -7.78 -1.05
CA ARG A 221 19.32 -8.32 -2.37
C ARG A 221 18.59 -7.32 -3.26
N PHE A 222 17.86 -6.35 -2.69
CA PHE A 222 17.02 -5.41 -3.43
C PHE A 222 17.57 -3.98 -3.50
N TYR A 223 18.72 -3.69 -2.87
CA TYR A 223 19.24 -2.32 -2.77
C TYR A 223 19.42 -1.63 -4.12
N GLY A 224 19.97 -2.33 -5.11
CA GLY A 224 20.21 -1.76 -6.44
C GLY A 224 18.92 -1.34 -7.14
N GLU A 225 17.90 -2.21 -7.13
CA GLU A 225 16.62 -1.95 -7.75
C GLU A 225 15.82 -0.86 -7.04
N ILE A 226 15.78 -0.92 -5.71
CA ILE A 226 15.08 0.09 -4.89
C ILE A 226 15.72 1.46 -5.09
N PHE A 227 17.05 1.55 -5.03
CA PHE A 227 17.75 2.82 -5.23
C PHE A 227 17.50 3.39 -6.62
N THR A 228 17.57 2.55 -7.67
CA THR A 228 17.29 2.99 -9.05
C THR A 228 15.86 3.52 -9.18
N ALA A 229 14.87 2.80 -8.62
CA ALA A 229 13.48 3.25 -8.61
C ALA A 229 13.32 4.57 -7.85
N PHE A 230 13.96 4.67 -6.68
CA PHE A 230 13.96 5.86 -5.83
C PHE A 230 14.48 7.08 -6.60
N GLU A 231 15.65 6.97 -7.24
CA GLU A 231 16.26 8.08 -7.98
C GLU A 231 15.39 8.55 -9.15
N ILE A 232 14.77 7.63 -9.89
CA ILE A 232 13.86 7.96 -10.98
C ILE A 232 12.62 8.70 -10.45
N MET A 233 11.97 8.16 -9.42
CA MET A 233 10.78 8.77 -8.83
C MET A 233 11.11 10.15 -8.23
N PHE A 234 12.25 10.28 -7.57
CA PHE A 234 12.67 11.51 -6.93
C PHE A 234 13.09 12.59 -7.93
N SER A 235 13.91 12.23 -8.92
CA SER A 235 14.49 13.19 -9.88
C SER A 235 13.55 13.50 -11.03
N VAL A 236 12.83 12.50 -11.55
CA VAL A 236 11.96 12.65 -12.73
C VAL A 236 10.54 12.99 -12.31
N TRP A 237 9.93 12.21 -11.40
CA TRP A 237 8.51 12.36 -11.11
C TRP A 237 8.23 13.52 -10.14
N LEU A 238 9.04 13.67 -9.09
CA LEU A 238 8.95 14.82 -8.20
C LEU A 238 9.70 16.04 -8.74
N GLY A 239 10.88 15.86 -9.34
CA GLY A 239 11.71 16.96 -9.85
C GLY A 239 11.07 17.79 -10.97
N SER A 240 10.16 17.21 -11.74
CA SER A 240 9.34 17.94 -12.74
C SER A 240 8.39 18.97 -12.11
N SER A 241 8.20 18.95 -10.78
CA SER A 241 7.39 19.93 -10.04
C SER A 241 8.11 21.27 -9.79
N ARG A 242 9.32 21.47 -10.35
CA ARG A 242 10.13 22.69 -10.19
C ARG A 242 9.65 23.89 -11.01
N GLU A 243 8.67 23.75 -11.89
CA GLU A 243 8.02 24.91 -12.47
C GLU A 243 7.12 25.56 -11.41
N GLY A 244 7.57 26.71 -10.91
CA GLY A 244 6.86 27.62 -10.02
C GLY A 244 5.59 28.20 -10.65
N ARG A 245 4.67 27.36 -11.11
CA ARG A 245 3.27 27.72 -11.28
C ARG A 245 2.56 27.49 -9.95
N LEU A 246 2.52 28.57 -9.17
CA LEU A 246 1.36 28.90 -8.37
C LEU A 246 0.13 28.88 -9.29
N GLU A 247 -0.46 27.72 -9.51
CA GLU A 247 -1.78 27.64 -10.13
C GLU A 247 -2.59 26.64 -9.33
N ILE A 248 -3.49 27.19 -8.52
CA ILE A 248 -4.93 26.93 -8.30
C ILE A 248 -5.58 25.71 -9.05
N ASN A 249 -4.90 25.06 -10.00
CA ASN A 249 -5.30 23.92 -10.82
C ASN A 249 -4.33 22.72 -10.75
N SER A 250 -3.66 22.45 -9.63
CA SER A 250 -2.97 21.15 -9.46
C SER A 250 -4.01 20.03 -9.55
N ASN A 251 -4.07 19.33 -10.69
CA ASN A 251 -4.99 18.23 -10.92
C ASN A 251 -4.89 17.23 -9.76
N ALA A 252 -6.03 16.81 -9.21
CA ALA A 252 -6.11 15.83 -8.12
C ALA A 252 -5.19 14.62 -8.38
N MET A 253 -5.05 14.18 -9.65
CA MET A 253 -4.16 13.08 -10.01
C MET A 253 -2.68 13.38 -9.74
N VAL A 254 -2.17 14.57 -10.05
CA VAL A 254 -0.76 14.94 -9.80
C VAL A 254 -0.46 14.93 -8.31
N ASN A 255 -1.42 15.41 -7.51
CA ASN A 255 -1.32 15.38 -6.05
C ASN A 255 -1.35 13.94 -5.52
N MET A 256 -2.20 13.08 -6.09
CA MET A 256 -2.22 11.65 -5.77
C MET A 256 -0.90 10.97 -6.14
N VAL A 257 -0.30 11.27 -7.29
CA VAL A 257 1.03 10.75 -7.66
C VAL A 257 2.07 11.16 -6.63
N ARG A 258 2.12 12.45 -6.26
CA ARG A 258 3.07 12.95 -5.26
C ARG A 258 2.91 12.23 -3.92
N LEU A 259 1.68 12.05 -3.44
CA LEU A 259 1.41 11.34 -2.19
C LEU A 259 1.81 9.86 -2.28
N ALA A 260 1.50 9.18 -3.39
CA ALA A 260 1.88 7.78 -3.60
C ALA A 260 3.41 7.60 -3.68
N VAL A 261 4.14 8.56 -4.28
CA VAL A 261 5.61 8.56 -4.29
C VAL A 261 6.17 8.74 -2.88
N ILE A 262 5.63 9.67 -2.11
CA ILE A 262 6.07 9.92 -0.72
C ILE A 262 5.79 8.71 0.17
N GLU A 263 4.61 8.10 0.02
CA GLU A 263 4.25 6.85 0.70
C GLU A 263 5.25 5.74 0.36
N ALA A 264 5.57 5.57 -0.92
CA ALA A 264 6.59 4.60 -1.35
C ALA A 264 7.97 4.90 -0.73
N PHE A 265 8.39 6.17 -0.68
CA PHE A 265 9.65 6.56 -0.05
C PHE A 265 9.73 6.22 1.43
N GLY A 266 8.61 6.27 2.14
CA GLY A 266 8.49 5.78 3.51
C GLY A 266 9.11 4.39 3.68
N TYR A 267 8.66 3.44 2.87
CA TYR A 267 9.16 2.08 2.89
C TYR A 267 10.53 1.92 2.21
N MET A 268 10.74 2.56 1.06
CA MET A 268 11.99 2.42 0.29
C MET A 268 13.23 2.85 1.08
N CYS A 269 13.11 3.86 1.95
CA CYS A 269 14.24 4.32 2.77
C CYS A 269 14.79 3.22 3.71
N HIS A 270 13.95 2.26 4.13
CA HIS A 270 14.40 1.10 4.92
C HIS A 270 15.16 0.04 4.10
N LEU A 271 15.14 0.17 2.78
CA LEU A 271 15.77 -0.74 1.80
C LEU A 271 16.88 -0.02 1.00
N MET A 272 17.37 1.11 1.49
CA MET A 272 18.51 1.82 0.92
C MET A 272 19.72 1.65 1.85
N THR A 273 20.93 1.80 1.29
CA THR A 273 22.13 1.92 2.11
C THR A 273 22.16 3.29 2.79
N LYS A 274 22.89 3.40 3.90
CA LYS A 274 22.95 4.63 4.68
C LYS A 274 23.61 5.77 3.93
N GLU A 275 24.66 5.47 3.18
CA GLU A 275 25.41 6.44 2.38
C GLU A 275 24.47 7.09 1.36
N LYS A 276 23.65 6.27 0.69
CA LYS A 276 22.65 6.76 -0.25
C LYS A 276 21.51 7.50 0.43
N LEU A 277 21.04 7.05 1.59
CA LEU A 277 20.01 7.79 2.30
C LEU A 277 20.50 9.18 2.73
N GLU A 278 21.73 9.29 3.23
CA GLU A 278 22.35 10.55 3.66
C GLU A 278 22.46 11.59 2.54
N GLU A 279 22.73 11.17 1.29
CA GLU A 279 22.75 12.04 0.10
C GLU A 279 21.39 12.72 -0.17
N TYR A 280 20.27 12.08 0.20
CA TYR A 280 18.92 12.52 -0.19
C TYR A 280 18.04 12.99 0.98
N ILE A 281 18.36 12.58 2.22
CA ILE A 281 17.52 12.77 3.41
C ILE A 281 17.13 14.23 3.63
N GLN A 282 18.09 15.15 3.44
CA GLN A 282 17.83 16.58 3.63
C GLN A 282 16.74 17.08 2.69
N ARG A 283 16.83 16.75 1.40
CA ARG A 283 15.87 17.18 0.39
C ARG A 283 14.51 16.51 0.56
N LEU A 284 14.49 15.23 0.94
CA LEU A 284 13.26 14.48 1.23
C LEU A 284 12.49 15.14 2.39
N LEU A 285 13.14 15.34 3.53
CA LEU A 285 12.50 15.87 4.72
C LEU A 285 12.07 17.33 4.54
N HIS A 286 12.86 18.15 3.85
CA HIS A 286 12.44 19.51 3.47
C HIS A 286 11.22 19.49 2.54
N GLY A 287 11.21 18.57 1.58
CA GLY A 287 10.08 18.38 0.65
C GLY A 287 8.80 18.02 1.39
N ILE A 288 8.83 17.00 2.25
CA ILE A 288 7.66 16.49 2.97
C ILE A 288 7.13 17.54 3.96
N THR A 289 8.00 18.16 4.76
CA THR A 289 7.58 19.18 5.73
C THR A 289 6.97 20.41 5.05
N GLY A 290 7.46 20.78 3.85
CA GLY A 290 6.87 21.84 3.03
C GLY A 290 5.47 21.54 2.50
N LEU A 291 5.09 20.26 2.38
CA LEU A 291 3.77 19.84 1.88
C LEU A 291 2.66 19.95 2.92
N TYR A 292 2.97 20.00 4.22
CA TYR A 292 1.99 20.24 5.28
C TYR A 292 1.22 21.57 5.12
N ARG A 293 1.79 22.55 4.41
CA ARG A 293 1.10 23.82 4.12
C ARG A 293 0.25 23.77 2.85
N ARG A 294 0.37 22.72 2.05
CA ARG A 294 -0.11 22.68 0.65
C ARG A 294 -1.10 21.56 0.36
N HIS A 295 -1.14 20.51 1.17
CA HIS A 295 -1.98 19.33 0.93
C HIS A 295 -3.01 19.13 2.04
N SER A 296 -4.11 18.44 1.73
CA SER A 296 -5.14 18.06 2.70
C SER A 296 -4.88 16.71 3.38
N GLU A 297 -4.19 15.79 2.70
CA GLU A 297 -3.93 14.42 3.16
C GLU A 297 -2.72 14.34 4.10
N HIS A 298 -2.83 15.00 5.26
CA HIS A 298 -1.72 15.08 6.23
C HIS A 298 -1.30 13.71 6.78
N HIS A 299 -2.25 12.77 6.95
CA HIS A 299 -1.98 11.45 7.53
C HIS A 299 -0.90 10.67 6.76
N ILE A 300 -1.01 10.59 5.43
CA ILE A 300 -0.05 9.87 4.58
C ILE A 300 1.33 10.55 4.67
N LEU A 301 1.37 11.88 4.69
CA LEU A 301 2.61 12.63 4.80
C LEU A 301 3.30 12.35 6.15
N THR A 302 2.56 12.36 7.25
CA THR A 302 3.12 12.10 8.59
C THR A 302 3.52 10.65 8.78
N GLN A 303 2.72 9.70 8.29
CA GLN A 303 3.09 8.27 8.31
C GLN A 303 4.40 8.03 7.54
N SER A 304 4.50 8.59 6.33
CA SER A 304 5.69 8.45 5.49
C SER A 304 6.91 9.12 6.14
N LEU A 305 6.71 10.29 6.76
CA LEU A 305 7.73 10.96 7.55
C LEU A 305 8.20 10.08 8.71
N CYS A 306 7.29 9.44 9.44
CA CYS A 306 7.64 8.52 10.53
C CYS A 306 8.50 7.35 10.04
N LEU A 307 8.14 6.73 8.92
CA LEU A 307 8.93 5.65 8.31
C LEU A 307 10.33 6.13 7.91
N ILE A 308 10.44 7.29 7.24
CA ILE A 308 11.73 7.87 6.86
C ILE A 308 12.59 8.21 8.08
N LEU A 309 11.98 8.76 9.14
CA LEU A 309 12.69 9.04 10.39
C LEU A 309 13.23 7.75 11.01
N ASN A 310 12.44 6.68 11.07
CA ASN A 310 12.91 5.38 11.56
C ASN A 310 14.10 4.87 10.73
N ALA A 311 14.01 4.91 9.40
CA ALA A 311 15.09 4.49 8.52
C ALA A 311 16.38 5.33 8.71
N ALA A 312 16.24 6.64 8.92
CA ALA A 312 17.36 7.56 9.09
C ALA A 312 17.97 7.58 10.50
N SER A 313 17.27 7.02 11.49
CA SER A 313 17.67 7.05 12.90
C SER A 313 18.49 5.84 13.36
N CYS A 314 18.88 4.93 12.46
CA CYS A 314 19.67 3.75 12.83
C CYS A 314 21.15 4.06 13.13
N ASP A 315 21.70 3.45 14.18
CA ASP A 315 23.11 3.44 14.61
C ASP A 315 23.74 4.83 14.82
N SER A 316 23.20 5.63 15.75
CA SER A 316 23.78 6.91 16.18
C SER A 316 24.00 7.94 15.06
N SER A 317 23.24 7.83 13.97
CA SER A 317 23.36 8.69 12.81
C SER A 317 23.07 10.16 13.15
N LEU A 318 23.95 11.06 12.69
CA LEU A 318 23.81 12.49 12.87
C LEU A 318 23.10 13.19 11.70
N MET A 319 22.70 12.44 10.66
CA MET A 319 22.15 13.00 9.42
C MET A 319 20.86 13.82 9.62
N LEU A 320 20.12 13.56 10.71
CA LEU A 320 18.89 14.28 11.06
C LEU A 320 19.15 15.58 11.84
N LEU A 321 20.30 15.74 12.50
CA LEU A 321 20.59 16.89 13.37
C LEU A 321 20.30 18.25 12.71
N PRO A 322 20.71 18.52 11.45
CA PRO A 322 20.49 19.82 10.82
C PRO A 322 19.01 20.15 10.54
N LEU A 323 18.13 19.14 10.61
CA LEU A 323 16.72 19.24 10.21
C LEU A 323 15.77 19.10 11.39
N LEU A 324 16.27 18.78 12.58
CA LEU A 324 15.44 18.50 13.76
C LEU A 324 14.45 19.63 14.04
N ASP A 325 14.90 20.88 14.04
CA ASP A 325 14.01 22.01 14.30
C ASP A 325 12.91 22.16 13.24
N LEU A 326 13.24 21.94 11.96
CA LEU A 326 12.25 21.98 10.87
C LEU A 326 11.19 20.88 11.05
N ILE A 327 11.64 19.66 11.34
CA ILE A 327 10.79 18.48 11.50
C ILE A 327 9.89 18.65 12.73
N MET A 328 10.47 18.98 13.89
CA MET A 328 9.74 19.16 15.14
C MET A 328 8.72 20.30 15.04
N ASN A 329 9.07 21.43 14.41
CA ASN A 329 8.11 22.52 14.19
C ASN A 329 6.98 22.10 13.23
N GLY A 330 7.28 21.37 12.15
CA GLY A 330 6.28 20.86 11.22
C GLY A 330 5.30 19.89 11.88
N LEU A 331 5.81 18.93 12.64
CA LEU A 331 5.03 17.96 13.41
C LEU A 331 4.19 18.62 14.52
N HIS A 332 4.79 19.57 15.24
CA HIS A 332 4.09 20.29 16.30
C HIS A 332 2.93 21.13 15.75
N ALA A 333 3.11 21.77 14.60
CA ALA A 333 2.02 22.45 13.91
C ALA A 333 0.87 21.49 13.56
N GLN A 334 1.18 20.25 13.15
CA GLN A 334 0.16 19.22 12.91
C GLN A 334 -0.53 18.77 14.20
N ALA A 335 0.18 18.67 15.31
CA ALA A 335 -0.41 18.38 16.62
C ALA A 335 -1.36 19.49 17.08
N CYS A 336 -1.05 20.75 16.76
CA CYS A 336 -1.88 21.93 17.09
C CYS A 336 -3.16 22.05 16.25
N SER A 337 -3.22 21.39 15.09
CA SER A 337 -4.39 21.45 14.21
C SER A 337 -5.63 20.84 14.88
N GLU A 338 -6.76 21.53 14.73
CA GLU A 338 -8.05 21.01 15.20
C GLU A 338 -8.38 19.72 14.49
N THR A 339 -8.82 18.73 15.25
CA THR A 339 -9.28 17.46 14.71
C THR A 339 -10.74 17.35 15.10
N ASP A 340 -11.60 17.42 14.10
CA ASP A 340 -12.98 17.00 14.28
C ASP A 340 -12.97 15.53 14.72
N LEU A 341 -13.56 15.23 15.87
CA LEU A 341 -13.66 13.86 16.40
C LEU A 341 -14.42 12.95 15.43
N ALA A 342 -15.24 13.53 14.53
CA ALA A 342 -15.92 12.81 13.47
C ALA A 342 -15.01 12.45 12.27
N ASN A 343 -13.75 12.92 12.21
CA ASN A 343 -12.81 12.63 11.12
C ASN A 343 -11.76 11.57 11.52
N PRO A 344 -11.90 10.29 11.10
CA PRO A 344 -10.96 9.23 11.42
C PRO A 344 -9.53 9.48 10.92
N LEU A 345 -9.37 10.18 9.80
CA LEU A 345 -8.04 10.46 9.23
C LEU A 345 -7.26 11.48 10.05
N GLY A 346 -7.94 12.46 10.63
CA GLY A 346 -7.29 13.43 11.51
C GLY A 346 -6.79 12.78 12.80
N MET A 347 -7.52 11.81 13.34
CA MET A 347 -7.08 11.03 14.50
C MET A 347 -5.87 10.16 14.18
N LYS A 348 -5.87 9.48 13.01
CA LYS A 348 -4.71 8.73 12.54
C LYS A 348 -3.49 9.64 12.37
N ASN A 349 -3.67 10.84 11.81
CA ASN A 349 -2.60 11.81 11.66
C ASN A 349 -1.97 12.18 13.01
N LYS A 350 -2.79 12.46 14.03
CA LYS A 350 -2.29 12.76 15.40
C LYS A 350 -1.48 11.60 15.97
N ASN A 351 -1.94 10.36 15.80
CA ASN A 351 -1.19 9.20 16.27
C ASN A 351 0.17 9.05 15.56
N GLU A 352 0.22 9.33 14.26
CA GLU A 352 1.47 9.33 13.51
C GLU A 352 2.40 10.47 13.95
N VAL A 353 1.87 11.66 14.28
CA VAL A 353 2.67 12.74 14.86
C VAL A 353 3.32 12.31 16.18
N LEU A 354 2.55 11.66 17.05
CA LEU A 354 3.06 11.14 18.32
C LEU A 354 4.15 10.10 18.09
N ARG A 355 3.97 9.18 17.12
CA ARG A 355 5.01 8.23 16.71
C ARG A 355 6.27 8.92 16.19
N CYS A 356 6.16 9.98 15.40
CA CYS A 356 7.35 10.74 14.98
C CYS A 356 8.11 11.29 16.19
N PHE A 357 7.42 11.87 17.18
CA PHE A 357 8.08 12.34 18.41
C PHE A 357 8.67 11.21 19.25
N GLN A 358 8.05 10.03 19.27
CA GLN A 358 8.64 8.84 19.88
C GLN A 358 9.98 8.50 19.24
N VAL A 359 10.04 8.36 17.91
CA VAL A 359 11.28 8.07 17.17
C VAL A 359 12.35 9.13 17.42
N LEU A 360 11.98 10.41 17.37
CA LEU A 360 12.91 11.50 17.66
C LEU A 360 13.42 11.49 19.10
N THR A 361 12.59 11.09 20.07
CA THR A 361 12.97 11.04 21.49
C THR A 361 13.96 9.91 21.75
N GLN A 362 13.78 8.76 21.11
CA GLN A 362 14.69 7.62 21.23
C GLN A 362 16.12 7.94 20.73
N ASN A 363 16.25 8.90 19.82
CA ASN A 363 17.52 9.23 19.16
C ASN A 363 18.12 10.58 19.58
N PHE A 364 17.26 11.56 19.93
CA PHE A 364 17.66 12.94 20.26
C PHE A 364 16.90 13.49 21.48
N PRO A 365 16.95 12.80 22.64
CA PRO A 365 16.11 13.13 23.79
C PRO A 365 16.37 14.55 24.31
N ASP A 366 17.62 15.05 24.30
CA ASP A 366 17.94 16.42 24.71
C ASP A 366 17.29 17.49 23.83
N ARG A 367 17.37 17.30 22.52
CA ARG A 367 16.80 18.24 21.55
C ARG A 367 15.29 18.27 21.63
N VAL A 368 14.65 17.10 21.76
CA VAL A 368 13.19 16.99 21.88
C VAL A 368 12.70 17.64 23.18
N VAL A 369 13.31 17.33 24.32
CA VAL A 369 12.90 17.92 25.60
C VAL A 369 13.07 19.44 25.58
N GLY A 370 14.22 19.96 25.14
CA GLY A 370 14.43 21.40 25.03
C GLY A 370 13.42 22.09 24.11
N PHE A 371 13.08 21.47 22.97
CA PHE A 371 12.04 21.98 22.07
C PHE A 371 10.66 22.04 22.74
N LEU A 372 10.26 20.96 23.44
CA LEU A 372 8.94 20.90 24.09
C LEU A 372 8.82 21.90 25.24
N GLN A 373 9.90 22.16 25.98
CA GLN A 373 9.93 23.19 27.03
C GLN A 373 9.63 24.57 26.45
N LEU A 374 10.35 24.95 25.38
CA LEU A 374 10.13 26.23 24.68
C LEU A 374 8.69 26.36 24.14
N LYS A 375 8.07 25.26 23.70
CA LYS A 375 6.67 25.27 23.24
C LYS A 375 5.67 25.38 24.40
N LEU A 376 6.00 24.90 25.59
CA LEU A 376 5.13 24.98 26.76
C LEU A 376 5.11 26.40 27.36
N GLU A 377 6.21 27.13 27.27
CA GLU A 377 6.30 28.55 27.64
C GLU A 377 5.44 29.48 26.76
N ASN A 378 4.99 29.01 25.60
CA ASN A 378 4.14 29.77 24.69
C ASN A 378 2.76 30.07 25.31
N VAL A 379 2.24 31.28 25.16
CA VAL A 379 0.95 31.74 25.73
C VAL A 379 -0.27 31.11 25.03
N ASN A 380 -0.09 30.45 23.88
CA ASN A 380 -1.19 29.84 23.14
C ASN A 380 -1.63 28.48 23.74
N ASP A 381 -2.83 28.43 24.31
CA ASP A 381 -3.42 27.23 24.93
C ASP A 381 -3.48 26.01 23.99
N LYS A 382 -3.76 26.20 22.70
CA LYS A 382 -3.77 25.08 21.73
C LYS A 382 -2.37 24.48 21.58
N SER A 383 -1.36 25.36 21.59
CA SER A 383 0.05 24.99 21.54
C SER A 383 0.47 24.24 22.80
N ARG A 384 0.08 24.73 23.98
CA ARG A 384 0.32 24.07 25.27
C ARG A 384 -0.33 22.70 25.35
N ALA A 385 -1.62 22.60 25.00
CA ALA A 385 -2.36 21.34 25.02
C ALA A 385 -1.74 20.27 24.09
N ALA A 386 -1.36 20.65 22.86
CA ALA A 386 -0.68 19.76 21.93
C ALA A 386 0.68 19.30 22.49
N THR A 387 1.44 20.22 23.09
CA THR A 387 2.74 19.93 23.71
C THR A 387 2.58 18.95 24.89
N LEU A 388 1.59 19.16 25.76
CA LEU A 388 1.29 18.25 26.87
C LEU A 388 0.88 16.86 26.38
N ALA A 389 0.11 16.77 25.29
CA ALA A 389 -0.24 15.49 24.69
C ALA A 389 1.00 14.73 24.17
N ILE A 390 1.94 15.44 23.55
CA ILE A 390 3.23 14.87 23.11
C ILE A 390 4.06 14.42 24.32
N ILE A 391 4.23 15.28 25.34
CA ILE A 391 4.96 14.94 26.58
C ILE A 391 4.37 13.70 27.23
N LYS A 392 3.04 13.65 27.40
CA LYS A 392 2.34 12.48 27.93
C LYS A 392 2.65 11.22 27.13
N HIS A 393 2.67 11.30 25.81
CA HIS A 393 2.97 10.15 24.97
C HIS A 393 4.41 9.67 25.16
N ILE A 394 5.41 10.56 25.03
CA ILE A 394 6.83 10.17 25.09
C ILE A 394 7.25 9.65 26.46
N ILE A 395 6.66 10.16 27.56
CA ILE A 395 6.88 9.61 28.90
C ILE A 395 6.39 8.16 28.98
N ASN A 396 5.24 7.85 28.37
CA ASN A 396 4.70 6.50 28.40
C ASN A 396 5.39 5.55 27.40
N SER A 397 5.94 6.06 26.29
CA SER A 397 6.48 5.25 25.19
C SER A 397 8.01 5.18 25.12
N SER A 398 8.72 6.04 25.84
CA SER A 398 10.18 6.23 25.70
C SER A 398 10.85 6.59 27.03
N ASP A 399 10.30 6.09 28.13
CA ASP A 399 10.72 6.38 29.50
C ASP A 399 12.21 6.10 29.77
N GLU A 400 12.72 4.99 29.23
CA GLU A 400 14.14 4.60 29.34
C GLU A 400 15.11 5.65 28.77
N TYR A 401 14.67 6.42 27.76
CA TYR A 401 15.47 7.49 27.13
C TYR A 401 15.32 8.84 27.85
N LEU A 402 14.40 8.91 28.82
CA LEU A 402 14.01 10.14 29.52
C LEU A 402 14.35 10.10 31.02
N GLU A 403 14.92 9.02 31.55
CA GLU A 403 15.20 8.87 33.00
C GLU A 403 15.95 10.08 33.59
N SER A 404 17.02 10.53 32.93
CA SER A 404 17.82 11.69 33.36
C SER A 404 17.11 13.03 33.22
N LYS A 405 15.94 13.07 32.58
CA LYS A 405 15.17 14.28 32.27
C LYS A 405 13.80 14.34 32.95
N ARG A 406 13.44 13.32 33.73
CA ARG A 406 12.12 13.24 34.39
C ARG A 406 11.86 14.43 35.31
N GLU A 407 12.84 14.82 36.14
CA GLU A 407 12.69 15.97 37.05
C GLU A 407 12.49 17.28 36.29
N LEU A 408 13.24 17.44 35.19
CA LEU A 408 13.14 18.59 34.30
C LEU A 408 11.73 18.68 33.67
N LEU A 409 11.23 17.59 33.08
CA LEU A 409 9.88 17.52 32.52
C LEU A 409 8.79 17.77 33.56
N LEU A 410 8.92 17.18 34.76
CA LEU A 410 7.99 17.40 35.87
C LEU A 410 7.95 18.86 36.32
N SER A 411 9.11 19.52 36.39
CA SER A 411 9.18 20.94 36.75
C SER A 411 8.46 21.82 35.73
N THR A 412 8.66 21.55 34.43
CA THR A 412 8.04 22.31 33.35
C THR A 412 6.54 22.11 33.27
N VAL A 413 6.04 20.87 33.43
CA VAL A 413 4.61 20.58 33.43
C VAL A 413 3.91 21.20 34.65
N LYS A 414 4.55 21.18 35.83
CA LYS A 414 3.98 21.78 37.04
C LYS A 414 3.71 23.26 36.85
N VAL A 415 4.64 24.03 36.29
CA VAL A 415 4.46 25.48 36.06
C VAL A 415 3.17 25.76 35.27
N VAL A 416 2.89 24.97 34.24
CA VAL A 416 1.71 25.17 33.37
C VAL A 416 0.41 24.62 33.95
N LEU A 417 0.46 23.77 34.97
CA LEU A 417 -0.74 23.34 35.72
C LEU A 417 -1.12 24.33 36.84
N TYR A 418 -0.22 25.22 37.23
CA TYR A 418 -0.44 26.24 38.25
C TYR A 418 -0.72 27.65 37.68
N ASP A 419 -0.39 27.88 36.41
CA ASP A 419 -0.91 28.99 35.57
C ASP A 419 -2.37 28.71 35.16
#